data_AF-A0A158PGD6-F1
#
_entry.id   AF-A0A158PGD6-F1
#
_cell.length_a   1.000
_cell.length_b   1.000
_cell.length_c   1.000
_cell.angle_alpha   90.00
_cell.angle_beta   90.00
_cell.angle_gamma   90.00
#
_symmetry.space_group_name_H-M   'P 1'
#
loop_
_entity.id
_entity.type
_entity.pdbx_description
1 polymer ?
#
loop_
_entity_poly.entity_id
_entity_poly.type
_entity_poly.pdbx_seq_one_letter_code
_entity_poly.pdbx_strand_id
1 'polypeptide(L)'
;MVVSVWADPAHVRYVAVEQQMHVTRVLLCLGRWINEVTAYDSVRNIFNSIFPGVEARLANPDKVICQSGMFVGEAFSVWMGGERLKFDYEEDNWLAEMRRIRDGVCLPPDNTEICEDVPATVEQDDYVVPPSSSYVLESQSADSDDGEDFPAYYVPDSEQNFEALPDGSEPDKTMPAPNYIRDCLKQLDEKEKYEVFEAGFFALNAMIRRKAIGFVDIADILVKKLVFLEDKFSTKDFEVIRMQCVVSCLVMRPEIAPKLGDTVFSRNCTFFHRHLILKAFLTAAKELAQFSMEPSTKNFAEVSKSQKEKVNDWRAIVEARIRSNTRRFTTAKKPQVLTPNKFAPVATLFFYPLLGTETGEHLELKGRDSPFLARLLNCVSELLQLAVNTPSVVKMATSLADIIAPLRFHPEVFIRSAVLFAYFSITIAVPDEVFPDFFGNVLHEWIEWALFCAENVDASEQERGFARSVAMVLYQKTAGVDAVMN
;
A
#
# COMPACT_ATOMS: atom_id res chain seq x y z
N MET A 1 -17.64 -6.39 -11.55
CA MET A 1 -16.20 -6.51 -11.25
C MET A 1 -15.88 -7.79 -10.48
N VAL A 2 -16.13 -7.91 -9.17
CA VAL A 2 -15.79 -9.15 -8.40
C VAL A 2 -16.45 -10.40 -9.00
N VAL A 3 -17.77 -10.38 -9.16
CA VAL A 3 -18.55 -11.50 -9.76
C VAL A 3 -18.01 -11.92 -11.12
N SER A 4 -17.76 -10.95 -12.00
CA SER A 4 -17.26 -11.16 -13.37
C SER A 4 -15.81 -11.65 -13.43
N VAL A 5 -15.00 -11.42 -12.39
CA VAL A 5 -13.64 -11.99 -12.28
C VAL A 5 -13.69 -13.40 -11.71
N TRP A 6 -14.50 -13.63 -10.67
CA TRP A 6 -14.65 -14.96 -10.06
C TRP A 6 -15.15 -16.02 -11.05
N ALA A 7 -16.04 -15.62 -11.96
CA ALA A 7 -16.67 -16.47 -12.96
C ALA A 7 -15.96 -16.54 -14.32
N ASP A 8 -14.83 -15.84 -14.49
CA ASP A 8 -14.07 -15.89 -15.74
C ASP A 8 -13.32 -17.24 -15.90
N PRO A 9 -13.55 -18.00 -16.99
CA PRO A 9 -12.82 -19.25 -17.25
C PRO A 9 -11.30 -19.08 -17.39
N ALA A 10 -10.80 -17.89 -17.75
CA ALA A 10 -9.35 -17.64 -17.77
C ALA A 10 -8.81 -17.46 -16.34
N HIS A 11 -9.49 -16.70 -15.48
CA HIS A 11 -9.20 -16.64 -14.04
C HIS A 11 -9.18 -18.04 -13.40
N VAL A 12 -10.21 -18.86 -13.61
CA VAL A 12 -10.29 -20.23 -13.05
C VAL A 12 -9.13 -21.15 -13.49
N ARG A 13 -8.56 -20.93 -14.68
CA ARG A 13 -7.50 -21.78 -15.27
C ARG A 13 -6.06 -21.32 -15.03
N TYR A 14 -5.82 -20.02 -14.92
CA TYR A 14 -4.46 -19.45 -14.97
C TYR A 14 -4.06 -18.66 -13.71
N VAL A 15 -4.99 -18.41 -12.79
CA VAL A 15 -4.71 -17.66 -11.55
C VAL A 15 -4.49 -18.61 -10.39
N ALA A 16 -3.47 -18.33 -9.58
CA ALA A 16 -3.08 -19.12 -8.41
C ALA A 16 -4.23 -19.29 -7.41
N VAL A 17 -4.31 -20.45 -6.77
CA VAL A 17 -5.47 -20.88 -5.96
C VAL A 17 -5.76 -19.86 -4.87
N GLU A 18 -4.74 -19.34 -4.20
CA GLU A 18 -4.77 -18.32 -3.16
C GLU A 18 -5.62 -17.10 -3.56
N GLN A 19 -5.38 -16.61 -4.78
CA GLN A 19 -6.06 -15.43 -5.32
C GLN A 19 -7.50 -15.78 -5.70
N GLN A 20 -7.77 -16.99 -6.19
CA GLN A 20 -9.14 -17.47 -6.40
C GLN A 20 -9.91 -17.58 -5.06
N MET A 21 -9.26 -18.04 -3.98
CA MET A 21 -9.89 -18.14 -2.66
C MET A 21 -10.15 -16.75 -2.07
N HIS A 22 -9.23 -15.79 -2.25
CA HIS A 22 -9.46 -14.39 -1.86
C HIS A 22 -10.66 -13.77 -2.60
N VAL A 23 -10.77 -13.95 -3.92
CA VAL A 23 -11.94 -13.49 -4.68
C VAL A 23 -13.23 -14.20 -4.23
N THR A 24 -13.14 -15.49 -3.85
CA THR A 24 -14.27 -16.26 -3.30
C THR A 24 -14.76 -15.70 -1.96
N ARG A 25 -13.85 -15.34 -1.04
CA ARG A 25 -14.19 -14.67 0.23
C ARG A 25 -14.97 -13.38 -0.01
N VAL A 26 -14.46 -12.50 -0.90
CA VAL A 26 -15.11 -11.23 -1.24
C VAL A 26 -16.49 -11.46 -1.90
N LEU A 27 -16.62 -12.50 -2.74
CA LEU A 27 -17.91 -12.86 -3.35
C LEU A 27 -18.95 -13.32 -2.33
N LEU A 28 -18.56 -14.12 -1.32
CA LEU A 28 -19.44 -14.58 -0.26
C LEU A 28 -19.87 -13.42 0.67
N CYS A 29 -18.94 -12.55 1.06
CA CYS A 29 -19.27 -11.32 1.80
C CYS A 29 -20.27 -10.44 1.03
N LEU A 30 -20.07 -10.26 -0.28
CA LEU A 30 -20.97 -9.49 -1.13
C LEU A 30 -22.36 -10.16 -1.25
N GLY A 31 -22.41 -11.47 -1.48
CA GLY A 31 -23.67 -12.22 -1.57
C GLY A 31 -24.49 -12.15 -0.29
N ARG A 32 -23.84 -12.33 0.86
CA ARG A 32 -24.46 -12.17 2.18
C ARG A 32 -25.02 -10.77 2.38
N TRP A 33 -24.24 -9.72 2.09
CA TRP A 33 -24.68 -8.33 2.25
C TRP A 33 -25.93 -8.01 1.39
N ILE A 34 -25.97 -8.47 0.14
CA ILE A 34 -27.14 -8.24 -0.75
C ILE A 34 -28.37 -9.01 -0.25
N ASN A 35 -28.19 -10.21 0.31
CA ASN A 35 -29.24 -10.99 0.96
C ASN A 35 -29.78 -10.28 2.23
N GLU A 36 -28.91 -9.73 3.07
CA GLU A 36 -29.29 -8.95 4.26
C GLU A 36 -30.04 -7.65 3.90
N VAL A 37 -29.69 -7.03 2.77
CA VAL A 37 -30.39 -5.84 2.22
C VAL A 37 -31.69 -6.20 1.48
N THR A 38 -32.01 -7.49 1.31
CA THR A 38 -33.25 -8.00 0.68
C THR A 38 -33.48 -7.54 -0.77
N ALA A 39 -32.41 -7.22 -1.51
CA ALA A 39 -32.47 -6.72 -2.87
C ALA A 39 -32.61 -7.85 -3.93
N TYR A 40 -33.74 -8.57 -3.92
CA TYR A 40 -33.96 -9.80 -4.69
C TYR A 40 -33.64 -9.70 -6.20
N ASP A 41 -34.00 -8.60 -6.87
CA ASP A 41 -33.69 -8.39 -8.30
C ASP A 41 -32.17 -8.29 -8.57
N SER A 42 -31.40 -7.73 -7.63
CA SER A 42 -29.95 -7.67 -7.70
C SER A 42 -29.33 -9.06 -7.49
N VAL A 43 -29.84 -9.86 -6.55
CA VAL A 43 -29.39 -11.25 -6.33
C VAL A 43 -29.56 -12.07 -7.62
N ARG A 44 -30.71 -11.96 -8.30
CA ARG A 44 -31.00 -12.72 -9.53
C ARG A 44 -30.06 -12.38 -10.69
N ASN A 45 -29.78 -11.10 -10.90
CA ASN A 45 -28.84 -10.66 -11.95
C ASN A 45 -27.39 -11.10 -11.65
N ILE A 46 -27.01 -11.10 -10.37
CA ILE A 46 -25.71 -11.60 -9.91
C ILE A 46 -25.62 -13.12 -10.07
N PHE A 47 -26.67 -13.88 -9.72
CA PHE A 47 -26.70 -15.33 -9.89
C PHE A 47 -26.48 -15.76 -11.35
N ASN A 48 -27.16 -15.11 -12.30
CA ASN A 48 -26.95 -15.33 -13.74
C ASN A 48 -25.49 -15.11 -14.19
N SER A 49 -24.74 -14.28 -13.46
CA SER A 49 -23.32 -13.98 -13.72
C SER A 49 -22.36 -14.91 -12.94
N ILE A 50 -22.82 -15.52 -11.83
CA ILE A 50 -22.08 -16.49 -11.01
C ILE A 50 -22.16 -17.90 -11.61
N PHE A 51 -23.31 -18.28 -12.17
CA PHE A 51 -23.60 -19.64 -12.60
C PHE A 51 -22.54 -20.23 -13.58
N PRO A 52 -22.08 -19.53 -14.64
CA PRO A 52 -20.99 -20.04 -15.49
C PRO A 52 -19.67 -20.26 -14.75
N GLY A 53 -19.43 -19.48 -13.68
CA GLY A 53 -18.28 -19.63 -12.79
C GLY A 53 -18.36 -20.86 -11.91
N VAL A 54 -19.57 -21.20 -11.43
CA VAL A 54 -19.83 -22.45 -10.69
C VAL A 54 -19.56 -23.65 -11.62
N GLU A 55 -20.11 -23.66 -12.83
CA GLU A 55 -19.86 -24.71 -13.82
C GLU A 55 -18.36 -24.85 -14.16
N ALA A 56 -17.67 -23.74 -14.42
CA ALA A 56 -16.24 -23.73 -14.74
C ALA A 56 -15.36 -24.24 -13.57
N ARG A 57 -15.78 -24.02 -12.32
CA ARG A 57 -15.08 -24.50 -11.11
C ARG A 57 -15.37 -25.96 -10.82
N LEU A 58 -16.61 -26.42 -10.97
CA LEU A 58 -16.99 -27.83 -10.85
C LEU A 58 -16.30 -28.72 -11.91
N ALA A 59 -15.96 -28.15 -13.07
CA ALA A 59 -15.19 -28.82 -14.13
C ALA A 59 -13.66 -28.80 -13.92
N ASN A 60 -13.15 -28.22 -12.82
CA ASN A 60 -11.72 -28.16 -12.52
C ASN A 60 -11.28 -29.41 -11.72
N PRO A 61 -10.18 -30.10 -12.10
CA PRO A 61 -9.66 -31.24 -11.35
C PRO A 61 -9.07 -30.89 -9.97
N ASP A 62 -8.80 -29.61 -9.69
CA ASP A 62 -8.39 -29.16 -8.35
C ASP A 62 -9.57 -29.20 -7.37
N LYS A 63 -9.41 -29.95 -6.27
CA LYS A 63 -10.45 -30.14 -5.25
C LYS A 63 -10.88 -28.83 -4.59
N VAL A 64 -9.95 -27.93 -4.28
CA VAL A 64 -10.21 -26.68 -3.56
C VAL A 64 -10.96 -25.70 -4.48
N ILE A 65 -10.57 -25.63 -5.75
CA ILE A 65 -11.31 -24.87 -6.77
C ILE A 65 -12.71 -25.47 -6.96
N CYS A 66 -12.84 -26.80 -7.05
CA CYS A 66 -14.13 -27.47 -7.21
C CYS A 66 -15.07 -27.21 -6.02
N GLN A 67 -14.58 -27.36 -4.78
CA GLN A 67 -15.30 -27.03 -3.55
C GLN A 67 -15.67 -25.54 -3.46
N SER A 68 -14.84 -24.63 -3.98
CA SER A 68 -15.18 -23.20 -4.09
C SER A 68 -16.42 -22.97 -4.98
N GLY A 69 -16.57 -23.75 -6.05
CA GLY A 69 -17.76 -23.74 -6.91
C GLY A 69 -18.99 -24.30 -6.18
N MET A 70 -18.84 -25.45 -5.52
CA MET A 70 -19.92 -26.09 -4.74
C MET A 70 -20.47 -25.16 -3.64
N PHE A 71 -19.59 -24.58 -2.82
CA PHE A 71 -20.02 -23.79 -1.66
C PHE A 71 -20.71 -22.47 -2.08
N VAL A 72 -20.18 -21.79 -3.09
CA VAL A 72 -20.83 -20.59 -3.66
C VAL A 72 -22.17 -20.94 -4.30
N GLY A 73 -22.25 -22.06 -5.04
CA GLY A 73 -23.50 -22.54 -5.63
C GLY A 73 -24.58 -22.83 -4.57
N GLU A 74 -24.22 -23.56 -3.51
CA GLU A 74 -25.13 -23.84 -2.38
C GLU A 74 -25.57 -22.54 -1.68
N ALA A 75 -24.63 -21.68 -1.28
CA ALA A 75 -24.93 -20.44 -0.56
C ALA A 75 -25.87 -19.51 -1.35
N PHE A 76 -25.60 -19.27 -2.63
CA PHE A 76 -26.49 -18.46 -3.46
C PHE A 76 -27.83 -19.14 -3.76
N SER A 77 -27.91 -20.47 -3.83
CA SER A 77 -29.20 -21.17 -3.97
C SER A 77 -30.11 -20.98 -2.74
N VAL A 78 -29.52 -20.92 -1.54
CA VAL A 78 -30.23 -20.63 -0.29
C VAL A 78 -30.70 -19.17 -0.25
N TRP A 79 -29.86 -18.20 -0.62
CA TRP A 79 -30.21 -16.77 -0.68
C TRP A 79 -31.25 -16.44 -1.76
N MET A 80 -31.27 -17.20 -2.86
CA MET A 80 -32.29 -17.05 -3.93
C MET A 80 -33.67 -17.63 -3.54
N GLY A 81 -33.77 -18.41 -2.46
CA GLY A 81 -35.03 -19.02 -2.01
C GLY A 81 -35.63 -20.06 -2.98
N GLY A 82 -34.85 -20.56 -3.95
CA GLY A 82 -35.28 -21.51 -4.96
C GLY A 82 -35.06 -22.98 -4.56
N GLU A 83 -34.95 -23.85 -5.58
CA GLU A 83 -34.44 -25.21 -5.36
C GLU A 83 -33.01 -25.13 -4.81
N ARG A 84 -32.80 -25.75 -3.64
CA ARG A 84 -31.52 -25.70 -2.95
C ARG A 84 -30.57 -26.73 -3.55
N LEU A 85 -29.45 -26.25 -4.08
CA LEU A 85 -28.31 -27.11 -4.32
C LEU A 85 -27.78 -27.56 -2.96
N LYS A 86 -27.45 -28.85 -2.84
CA LYS A 86 -26.70 -29.41 -1.72
C LYS A 86 -25.55 -30.21 -2.31
N PHE A 87 -24.35 -29.92 -1.85
CA PHE A 87 -23.17 -30.74 -2.15
C PHE A 87 -22.69 -31.42 -0.87
N ASP A 88 -21.87 -32.45 -1.03
CA ASP A 88 -21.12 -33.06 0.06
C ASP A 88 -19.66 -32.59 -0.06
N TYR A 89 -19.06 -32.21 1.06
CA TYR A 89 -17.77 -31.52 1.14
C TYR A 89 -16.76 -32.37 1.92
N GLU A 90 -15.47 -32.11 1.71
CA GLU A 90 -14.43 -32.54 2.65
C GLU A 90 -14.36 -31.48 3.76
N GLU A 91 -14.47 -31.86 5.03
CA GLU A 91 -14.44 -30.90 6.15
C GLU A 91 -13.01 -30.45 6.44
N ASP A 92 -12.70 -29.20 6.12
CA ASP A 92 -11.37 -28.62 6.26
C ASP A 92 -11.39 -27.20 6.86
N ASN A 93 -10.20 -26.62 7.09
CA ASN A 93 -10.07 -25.28 7.66
C ASN A 93 -10.68 -24.19 6.76
N TRP A 94 -10.63 -24.34 5.43
CA TRP A 94 -11.21 -23.39 4.50
C TRP A 94 -12.74 -23.43 4.53
N LEU A 95 -13.35 -24.60 4.54
CA LEU A 95 -14.81 -24.76 4.66
C LEU A 95 -15.32 -24.18 5.98
N ALA A 96 -14.59 -24.39 7.08
CA ALA A 96 -14.90 -23.76 8.37
C ALA A 96 -14.84 -22.21 8.31
N GLU A 97 -13.90 -21.64 7.56
CA GLU A 97 -13.83 -20.20 7.29
C GLU A 97 -15.02 -19.72 6.42
N MET A 98 -15.34 -20.41 5.32
CA MET A 98 -16.43 -20.00 4.44
C MET A 98 -17.79 -20.12 5.12
N ARG A 99 -18.00 -21.15 5.98
CA ARG A 99 -19.18 -21.26 6.86
C ARG A 99 -19.31 -20.01 7.75
N ARG A 100 -18.23 -19.58 8.43
CA ARG A 100 -18.23 -18.35 9.26
C ARG A 100 -18.57 -17.10 8.46
N ILE A 101 -18.02 -16.93 7.25
CA ILE A 101 -18.30 -15.79 6.36
C ILE A 101 -19.78 -15.77 5.94
N ARG A 102 -20.31 -16.93 5.52
CA ARG A 102 -21.71 -17.10 5.09
C ARG A 102 -22.70 -16.86 6.23
N ASP A 103 -22.43 -17.41 7.41
CA ASP A 103 -23.35 -17.39 8.57
C ASP A 103 -23.16 -16.14 9.44
N GLY A 104 -22.09 -15.37 9.22
CA GLY A 104 -21.88 -14.04 9.77
C GLY A 104 -21.38 -13.98 11.21
N VAL A 105 -20.87 -15.08 11.74
CA VAL A 105 -20.39 -15.19 13.13
C VAL A 105 -19.02 -14.51 13.27
N CYS A 106 -19.03 -13.26 13.74
CA CYS A 106 -17.84 -12.61 14.28
C CYS A 106 -17.61 -13.04 15.73
N LEU A 107 -16.35 -13.10 16.16
CA LEU A 107 -16.01 -13.25 17.59
C LEU A 107 -16.45 -12.00 18.38
N PRO A 108 -16.82 -12.14 19.66
CA PRO A 108 -17.17 -11.00 20.50
C PRO A 108 -15.93 -10.11 20.74
N PRO A 109 -16.04 -8.77 20.62
CA PRO A 109 -14.92 -7.87 20.84
C PRO A 109 -14.65 -7.66 22.33
N ASP A 110 -13.40 -7.79 22.76
CA ASP A 110 -12.98 -7.32 24.07
C ASP A 110 -12.76 -5.79 24.01
N ASN A 111 -13.79 -5.05 24.45
CA ASN A 111 -13.78 -3.63 24.79
C ASN A 111 -13.31 -2.61 23.72
N THR A 112 -14.16 -2.44 22.68
CA THR A 112 -14.53 -1.16 22.04
C THR A 112 -13.56 0.03 22.03
N GLU A 113 -13.13 0.42 20.83
CA GLU A 113 -13.05 1.84 20.45
C GLU A 113 -14.14 2.16 19.41
N ILE A 114 -14.69 3.39 19.46
CA ILE A 114 -15.65 3.93 18.48
C ILE A 114 -14.92 5.05 17.72
N CYS A 115 -15.10 5.12 16.40
CA CYS A 115 -14.29 5.94 15.52
C CYS A 115 -14.29 7.45 15.85
N GLU A 116 -13.08 8.01 15.92
CA GLU A 116 -12.75 9.26 15.23
C GLU A 116 -11.76 8.93 14.08
N ASP A 117 -11.57 9.88 13.14
CA ASP A 117 -11.09 9.71 11.76
C ASP A 117 -9.89 8.76 11.43
N VAL A 118 -10.09 7.93 10.38
CA VAL A 118 -9.20 7.63 9.22
C VAL A 118 -7.69 7.95 9.37
N PRO A 119 -6.71 7.01 9.10
CA PRO A 119 -6.72 6.02 7.99
C PRO A 119 -6.11 4.61 8.20
N ALA A 120 -6.63 3.68 7.38
CA ALA A 120 -6.01 2.52 6.70
C ALA A 120 -4.59 1.96 7.05
N THR A 121 -4.59 0.74 7.59
CA THR A 121 -3.78 -0.46 7.23
C THR A 121 -4.61 -1.67 7.69
N VAL A 122 -4.87 -2.76 6.94
CA VAL A 122 -4.06 -3.59 6.02
C VAL A 122 -2.86 -4.23 6.70
N GLU A 123 -3.08 -5.42 7.27
CA GLU A 123 -2.30 -6.66 7.16
C GLU A 123 -3.32 -7.83 7.17
N GLN A 124 -3.17 -8.96 6.47
CA GLN A 124 -2.05 -9.89 6.20
C GLN A 124 -1.77 -10.89 7.35
N ASP A 125 -1.62 -12.20 7.07
CA ASP A 125 -2.24 -12.98 5.97
C ASP A 125 -2.95 -14.26 6.51
N ASP A 126 -2.38 -15.45 6.75
CA ASP A 126 -1.11 -16.10 6.34
C ASP A 126 -1.36 -17.63 6.16
N TYR A 127 -0.34 -18.40 5.76
CA TYR A 127 -0.44 -19.82 5.33
C TYR A 127 -0.23 -20.85 6.46
N VAL A 128 -0.78 -22.06 6.29
CA VAL A 128 -0.38 -23.26 7.06
C VAL A 128 -0.12 -24.43 6.10
N VAL A 129 1.04 -25.07 6.24
CA VAL A 129 1.51 -26.25 5.47
C VAL A 129 1.39 -27.50 6.37
N PRO A 130 1.02 -28.68 5.85
CA PRO A 130 0.22 -29.64 6.63
C PRO A 130 1.02 -30.69 7.42
N PRO A 131 0.42 -31.31 8.45
CA PRO A 131 0.90 -32.56 9.03
C PRO A 131 0.71 -33.73 8.05
N SER A 132 1.69 -34.63 7.99
CA SER A 132 1.65 -35.81 7.11
C SER A 132 0.65 -36.88 7.59
N SER A 133 0.12 -37.64 6.64
CA SER A 133 -0.96 -38.61 6.80
C SER A 133 -0.71 -39.73 7.83
N SER A 134 -1.71 -40.01 8.65
CA SER A 134 -1.94 -41.35 9.20
C SER A 134 -2.38 -42.31 8.08
N TYR A 135 -1.47 -43.19 7.65
CA TYR A 135 -1.76 -44.15 6.58
C TYR A 135 -2.43 -45.41 7.17
N VAL A 136 -3.72 -45.61 6.91
CA VAL A 136 -4.42 -46.84 7.28
C VAL A 136 -4.09 -47.92 6.26
N LEU A 137 -3.24 -48.88 6.64
CA LEU A 137 -3.01 -50.09 5.86
C LEU A 137 -4.11 -51.11 6.16
N GLU A 138 -5.05 -51.29 5.22
CA GLU A 138 -5.85 -52.51 5.18
C GLU A 138 -4.92 -53.72 4.95
N SER A 139 -5.15 -54.79 5.73
CA SER A 139 -4.33 -56.00 5.67
C SER A 139 -4.60 -56.80 4.39
N GLN A 140 -3.71 -56.68 3.40
CA GLN A 140 -3.58 -57.66 2.33
C GLN A 140 -2.25 -58.40 2.49
N SER A 141 -2.33 -59.74 2.46
CA SER A 141 -1.18 -60.62 2.72
C SER A 141 -0.20 -60.63 1.55
N ALA A 142 1.01 -60.13 1.77
CA ALA A 142 2.18 -60.37 0.94
C ALA A 142 3.24 -61.09 1.79
N ASP A 143 3.81 -62.16 1.23
CA ASP A 143 4.70 -63.09 1.92
C ASP A 143 6.15 -62.59 1.86
N SER A 144 6.82 -62.44 3.01
CA SER A 144 8.22 -62.03 3.15
C SER A 144 8.78 -62.54 4.47
N ASP A 145 9.77 -63.43 4.38
CA ASP A 145 10.47 -64.06 5.50
C ASP A 145 11.78 -63.30 5.82
N ASP A 146 11.80 -62.58 6.95
CA ASP A 146 13.02 -62.12 7.62
C ASP A 146 12.67 -61.78 9.08
N GLY A 147 13.37 -62.40 10.05
CA GLY A 147 12.96 -62.39 11.46
C GLY A 147 14.04 -61.88 12.42
N GLU A 148 13.92 -60.61 12.85
CA GLU A 148 14.59 -60.10 14.06
C GLU A 148 13.56 -59.52 15.05
N ASP A 149 13.55 -60.11 16.26
CA ASP A 149 12.55 -59.85 17.31
C ASP A 149 13.05 -58.75 18.27
N PHE A 150 12.68 -57.50 18.00
CA PHE A 150 13.08 -56.35 18.81
C PHE A 150 12.26 -56.27 20.12
N PRO A 151 12.89 -56.29 21.31
CA PRO A 151 12.16 -56.24 22.57
C PRO A 151 11.49 -54.89 22.79
N ALA A 152 10.18 -54.91 23.06
CA ALA A 152 9.38 -53.70 23.26
C ALA A 152 9.88 -52.88 24.46
N TYR A 153 10.25 -51.62 24.22
CA TYR A 153 10.68 -50.68 25.25
C TYR A 153 9.47 -50.13 26.02
N TYR A 154 9.47 -50.27 27.35
CA TYR A 154 8.38 -49.81 28.20
C TYR A 154 8.64 -48.38 28.68
N VAL A 155 7.82 -47.42 28.24
CA VAL A 155 7.88 -46.01 28.66
C VAL A 155 7.33 -45.88 30.09
N PRO A 156 8.12 -45.39 31.07
CA PRO A 156 7.67 -45.27 32.46
C PRO A 156 6.45 -44.35 32.61
N ASP A 157 5.55 -44.66 33.54
CA ASP A 157 4.31 -43.89 33.76
C ASP A 157 4.55 -42.41 34.13
N SER A 158 5.74 -42.07 34.61
CA SER A 158 6.18 -40.68 34.84
C SER A 158 6.32 -39.85 33.56
N GLU A 159 6.50 -40.48 32.40
CA GLU A 159 6.60 -39.83 31.09
C GLU A 159 5.24 -39.81 30.35
N GLN A 160 4.23 -40.51 30.86
CA GLN A 160 2.86 -40.51 30.31
C GLN A 160 2.03 -39.30 30.77
N ASN A 161 2.42 -38.63 31.87
CA ASN A 161 1.78 -37.40 32.35
C ASN A 161 2.41 -36.17 31.70
N PHE A 162 1.98 -35.87 30.46
CA PHE A 162 2.33 -34.63 29.78
C PHE A 162 1.43 -33.50 30.29
N GLU A 163 1.95 -32.60 31.14
CA GLU A 163 1.24 -31.35 31.47
C GLU A 163 1.19 -30.47 30.21
N ALA A 164 0.07 -30.52 29.51
CA ALA A 164 -0.21 -29.65 28.38
C ALA A 164 -0.24 -28.19 28.88
N LEU A 165 0.76 -27.40 28.47
CA LEU A 165 0.74 -25.95 28.67
C LEU A 165 -0.54 -25.37 28.04
N PRO A 166 -1.18 -24.38 28.68
CA PRO A 166 -2.42 -23.81 28.16
C PRO A 166 -2.18 -23.17 26.79
N ASP A 167 -3.12 -23.41 25.88
CA ASP A 167 -3.09 -22.88 24.51
C ASP A 167 -2.94 -21.34 24.53
N GLY A 168 -2.06 -20.82 23.69
CA GLY A 168 -1.65 -19.41 23.69
C GLY A 168 -0.54 -19.01 24.68
N SER A 169 0.10 -19.95 25.41
CA SER A 169 1.29 -19.65 26.23
C SER A 169 2.62 -19.84 25.47
N GLU A 170 2.90 -18.93 24.53
CA GLU A 170 4.27 -18.80 24.00
C GLU A 170 5.26 -18.51 25.15
N PRO A 171 6.46 -19.11 25.13
CA PRO A 171 7.45 -18.88 26.18
C PRO A 171 8.07 -17.49 26.02
N ASP A 172 7.49 -16.50 26.70
CA ASP A 172 7.82 -15.07 26.64
C ASP A 172 9.29 -14.77 27.03
N LYS A 173 10.18 -15.02 26.07
CA LYS A 173 11.61 -14.69 26.09
C LYS A 173 11.84 -13.46 25.23
N THR A 174 11.06 -12.40 25.48
CA THR A 174 11.22 -11.10 24.84
C THR A 174 12.69 -10.65 24.92
N MET A 175 13.42 -10.76 23.80
CA MET A 175 14.83 -10.38 23.77
C MET A 175 14.93 -8.85 23.94
N PRO A 176 15.77 -8.33 24.85
CA PRO A 176 15.88 -6.90 25.06
C PRO A 176 16.31 -6.18 23.78
N ALA A 177 15.53 -5.18 23.39
CA ALA A 177 15.76 -4.35 22.20
C ALA A 177 17.20 -3.78 22.14
N PRO A 178 17.89 -3.84 20.99
CA PRO A 178 19.27 -3.38 20.89
C PRO A 178 19.43 -1.88 21.13
N ASN A 179 20.51 -1.52 21.81
CA ASN A 179 20.87 -0.12 22.03
C ASN A 179 21.45 0.56 20.77
N TYR A 180 22.07 -0.21 19.86
CA TYR A 180 22.77 0.30 18.69
C TYR A 180 22.12 -0.19 17.38
N ILE A 181 21.90 0.74 16.45
CA ILE A 181 21.31 0.45 15.13
C ILE A 181 22.18 -0.49 14.27
N ARG A 182 23.49 -0.55 14.54
CA ARG A 182 24.41 -1.50 13.91
C ARG A 182 24.21 -2.95 14.40
N ASP A 183 23.55 -3.17 15.54
CA ASP A 183 23.25 -4.52 16.03
C ASP A 183 21.92 -5.01 15.46
N CYS A 184 20.89 -4.15 15.37
CA CYS A 184 19.69 -4.43 14.56
C CYS A 184 20.06 -4.84 13.12
N LEU A 185 20.98 -4.12 12.46
CA LEU A 185 21.41 -4.46 11.10
C LEU A 185 21.94 -5.89 10.98
N LYS A 186 22.61 -6.43 12.01
CA LYS A 186 23.09 -7.82 12.07
C LYS A 186 21.96 -8.81 12.39
N GLN A 187 21.04 -8.44 13.27
CA GLN A 187 19.89 -9.28 13.63
C GLN A 187 18.94 -9.49 12.44
N LEU A 188 18.88 -8.54 11.50
CA LEU A 188 18.25 -8.74 10.19
C LEU A 188 19.02 -9.73 9.25
N ASP A 189 20.07 -10.43 9.70
CA ASP A 189 20.67 -11.59 9.03
C ASP A 189 20.37 -12.93 9.76
N GLU A 190 19.63 -12.90 10.86
CA GLU A 190 19.25 -14.07 11.66
C GLU A 190 18.32 -15.02 10.87
N LYS A 191 18.40 -16.30 11.17
CA LYS A 191 17.72 -17.40 10.45
C LYS A 191 17.19 -18.50 11.38
N GLU A 192 17.67 -18.58 12.62
CA GLU A 192 17.33 -19.65 13.56
C GLU A 192 16.44 -19.17 14.71
N LYS A 193 16.48 -17.87 15.04
CA LYS A 193 15.89 -17.30 16.27
C LYS A 193 15.04 -16.08 15.97
N TYR A 194 13.72 -16.28 15.94
CA TYR A 194 12.78 -15.20 15.70
C TYR A 194 12.89 -14.08 16.76
N GLU A 195 13.15 -14.43 18.03
CA GLU A 195 13.25 -13.45 19.13
C GLU A 195 14.41 -12.46 18.92
N VAL A 196 15.52 -12.97 18.35
CA VAL A 196 16.71 -12.19 17.98
C VAL A 196 16.41 -11.25 16.82
N PHE A 197 15.73 -11.77 15.78
CA PHE A 197 15.33 -11.01 14.60
C PHE A 197 14.36 -9.88 14.96
N GLU A 198 13.28 -10.22 15.67
CA GLU A 198 12.18 -9.32 16.02
C GLU A 198 12.60 -8.21 16.97
N ALA A 199 13.40 -8.51 18.01
CA ALA A 199 13.97 -7.47 18.87
C ALA A 199 14.82 -6.46 18.07
N GLY A 200 15.50 -6.91 17.01
CA GLY A 200 16.22 -6.06 16.08
C GLY A 200 15.29 -5.26 15.15
N PHE A 201 14.26 -5.91 14.60
CA PHE A 201 13.33 -5.35 13.61
C PHE A 201 12.37 -4.32 14.23
N PHE A 202 11.67 -4.65 15.31
CA PHE A 202 10.74 -3.74 15.97
C PHE A 202 11.43 -2.49 16.55
N ALA A 203 12.66 -2.61 17.06
CA ALA A 203 13.44 -1.48 17.57
C ALA A 203 13.92 -0.50 16.47
N LEU A 204 13.99 -0.97 15.21
CA LEU A 204 14.68 -0.29 14.13
C LEU A 204 14.06 1.05 13.75
N ASN A 205 12.73 1.10 13.61
CA ASN A 205 12.00 2.29 13.17
C ASN A 205 12.27 3.48 14.10
N ALA A 206 12.13 3.27 15.41
CA ALA A 206 12.43 4.28 16.43
C ALA A 206 13.90 4.72 16.42
N MET A 207 14.84 3.79 16.13
CA MET A 207 16.27 4.12 16.02
C MET A 207 16.63 4.94 14.78
N ILE A 208 15.98 4.70 13.64
CA ILE A 208 16.11 5.55 12.46
C ILE A 208 15.55 6.94 12.75
N ARG A 209 14.32 7.02 13.30
CA ARG A 209 13.61 8.27 13.59
C ARG A 209 14.33 9.17 14.60
N ARG A 210 14.99 8.60 15.62
CA ARG A 210 15.84 9.34 16.56
C ARG A 210 17.25 9.67 16.02
N LYS A 211 17.54 9.34 14.76
CA LYS A 211 18.87 9.41 14.11
C LYS A 211 19.98 8.83 14.99
N ALA A 212 19.81 7.58 15.43
CA ALA A 212 20.73 6.89 16.32
C ALA A 212 22.19 6.89 15.81
N ILE A 213 23.16 6.90 16.74
CA ILE A 213 24.59 6.96 16.44
C ILE A 213 24.97 5.82 15.48
N GLY A 214 25.63 6.18 14.38
CA GLY A 214 26.03 5.25 13.33
C GLY A 214 25.00 5.02 12.21
N PHE A 215 23.77 5.53 12.32
CA PHE A 215 22.77 5.44 11.23
C PHE A 215 23.30 6.02 9.91
N VAL A 216 23.97 7.18 9.96
CA VAL A 216 24.52 7.88 8.78
C VAL A 216 25.58 7.05 8.04
N ASP A 217 26.28 6.14 8.73
CA ASP A 217 27.28 5.25 8.12
C ASP A 217 26.61 4.07 7.39
N ILE A 218 25.47 3.60 7.90
CA ILE A 218 24.84 2.35 7.45
C ILE A 218 23.57 2.56 6.62
N ALA A 219 23.01 3.77 6.54
CA ALA A 219 21.67 4.01 5.96
C ALA A 219 21.50 3.41 4.55
N ASP A 220 22.51 3.53 3.69
CA ASP A 220 22.52 2.99 2.33
C ASP A 220 22.45 1.44 2.31
N ILE A 221 23.13 0.79 3.25
CA ILE A 221 23.16 -0.67 3.43
C ILE A 221 21.84 -1.14 4.06
N LEU A 222 21.36 -0.40 5.06
CA LEU A 222 20.16 -0.68 5.83
C LEU A 222 18.90 -0.57 4.96
N VAL A 223 18.73 0.53 4.22
CA VAL A 223 17.56 0.73 3.33
C VAL A 223 17.55 -0.30 2.21
N LYS A 224 18.73 -0.65 1.66
CA LYS A 224 18.86 -1.71 0.67
C LYS A 224 18.49 -3.07 1.26
N LYS A 225 18.99 -3.42 2.46
CA LYS A 225 18.58 -4.65 3.13
C LYS A 225 17.06 -4.71 3.33
N LEU A 226 16.47 -3.66 3.92
CA LEU A 226 15.03 -3.59 4.19
C LEU A 226 14.16 -3.80 2.93
N VAL A 227 14.58 -3.28 1.78
CA VAL A 227 13.85 -3.45 0.51
C VAL A 227 13.94 -4.88 -0.06
N PHE A 228 14.95 -5.65 0.32
CA PHE A 228 15.12 -7.07 -0.04
C PHE A 228 14.95 -8.01 1.17
N LEU A 229 14.33 -7.54 2.26
CA LEU A 229 14.11 -8.32 3.46
C LEU A 229 12.85 -9.16 3.29
N GLU A 230 13.02 -10.48 3.26
CA GLU A 230 11.95 -11.48 3.21
C GLU A 230 11.52 -11.83 4.64
N ASP A 231 10.22 -12.02 4.87
CA ASP A 231 9.77 -12.67 6.10
C ASP A 231 10.11 -14.16 6.07
N LYS A 232 10.59 -14.67 7.21
CA LYS A 232 11.06 -16.04 7.44
C LYS A 232 10.55 -16.61 8.76
N PHE A 233 9.83 -15.81 9.54
CA PHE A 233 9.32 -16.15 10.86
C PHE A 233 7.81 -15.90 10.98
N SER A 234 7.15 -15.42 9.92
CA SER A 234 5.77 -14.90 9.94
C SER A 234 5.60 -13.82 11.01
N THR A 235 6.55 -12.88 11.02
CA THR A 235 6.61 -11.78 12.00
C THR A 235 5.39 -10.87 11.85
N LYS A 236 4.73 -10.58 12.97
CA LYS A 236 3.53 -9.74 12.96
C LYS A 236 3.79 -8.32 12.45
N ASP A 237 2.87 -7.80 11.64
CA ASP A 237 2.89 -6.45 11.06
C ASP A 237 4.14 -6.18 10.19
N PHE A 238 4.75 -7.23 9.62
CA PHE A 238 6.05 -7.17 8.97
C PHE A 238 6.07 -6.25 7.75
N GLU A 239 5.08 -6.28 6.87
CA GLU A 239 5.10 -5.50 5.62
C GLU A 239 4.93 -4.00 5.89
N VAL A 240 4.04 -3.66 6.82
CA VAL A 240 3.83 -2.30 7.31
C VAL A 240 5.06 -1.79 8.04
N ILE A 241 5.70 -2.58 8.92
CA ILE A 241 6.88 -2.15 9.66
C ILE A 241 8.11 -2.06 8.75
N ARG A 242 8.27 -2.97 7.79
CA ARG A 242 9.30 -2.91 6.73
C ARG A 242 9.13 -1.66 5.88
N MET A 243 7.92 -1.38 5.40
CA MET A 243 7.57 -0.15 4.69
C MET A 243 7.88 1.10 5.52
N GLN A 244 7.44 1.13 6.79
CA GLN A 244 7.72 2.24 7.70
C GLN A 244 9.24 2.43 7.89
N CYS A 245 10.04 1.38 8.03
CA CYS A 245 11.50 1.49 8.17
C CYS A 245 12.16 2.06 6.91
N VAL A 246 11.73 1.65 5.70
CA VAL A 246 12.24 2.21 4.44
C VAL A 246 11.86 3.68 4.30
N VAL A 247 10.61 4.04 4.57
CA VAL A 247 10.13 5.43 4.60
C VAL A 247 10.92 6.26 5.62
N SER A 248 11.10 5.75 6.84
CA SER A 248 11.88 6.39 7.90
C SER A 248 13.32 6.66 7.47
N CYS A 249 13.95 5.76 6.70
CA CYS A 249 15.28 6.01 6.14
C CYS A 249 15.27 7.18 5.16
N LEU A 250 14.31 7.20 4.22
CA LEU A 250 14.17 8.26 3.20
C LEU A 250 13.84 9.64 3.81
N VAL A 251 12.99 9.69 4.85
CA VAL A 251 12.63 10.95 5.53
C VAL A 251 13.76 11.44 6.44
N MET A 252 14.52 10.54 7.08
CA MET A 252 15.64 10.92 7.96
C MET A 252 16.94 11.19 7.20
N ARG A 253 17.11 10.66 5.98
CA ARG A 253 18.25 10.89 5.09
C ARG A 253 17.82 10.85 3.61
N PRO A 254 17.24 11.94 3.06
CA PRO A 254 16.84 12.03 1.65
C PRO A 254 17.96 11.72 0.64
N GLU A 255 19.23 11.85 1.04
CA GLU A 255 20.41 11.61 0.21
C GLU A 255 20.58 10.14 -0.21
N ILE A 256 19.82 9.20 0.37
CA ILE A 256 19.80 7.79 -0.07
C ILE A 256 18.87 7.56 -1.26
N ALA A 257 17.92 8.47 -1.52
CA ALA A 257 16.89 8.30 -2.54
C ALA A 257 17.46 8.02 -3.95
N PRO A 258 18.54 8.69 -4.43
CA PRO A 258 19.10 8.40 -5.75
C PRO A 258 19.49 6.93 -5.95
N LYS A 259 20.33 6.41 -5.04
CA LYS A 259 20.80 5.01 -5.08
C LYS A 259 19.67 3.99 -4.99
N LEU A 260 18.58 4.34 -4.29
CA LEU A 260 17.41 3.49 -4.18
C LEU A 260 16.51 3.56 -5.43
N GLY A 261 16.44 4.72 -6.09
CA GLY A 261 15.77 4.88 -7.38
C GLY A 261 16.48 4.08 -8.49
N ASP A 262 17.81 4.15 -8.55
CA ASP A 262 18.64 3.33 -9.46
C ASP A 262 18.39 1.82 -9.28
N THR A 263 18.03 1.41 -8.05
CA THR A 263 17.71 0.01 -7.73
C THR A 263 16.40 -0.45 -8.40
N VAL A 264 15.45 0.44 -8.71
CA VAL A 264 14.20 0.10 -9.42
C VAL A 264 14.48 -0.51 -10.79
N PHE A 265 15.41 0.08 -11.55
CA PHE A 265 15.75 -0.33 -12.92
C PHE A 265 16.76 -1.49 -12.96
N SER A 266 17.29 -1.89 -11.80
CA SER A 266 18.29 -2.97 -11.69
C SER A 266 17.69 -4.36 -11.98
N ARG A 267 18.51 -5.24 -12.57
CA ARG A 267 18.14 -6.63 -12.93
C ARG A 267 17.71 -7.47 -11.74
N ASN A 268 18.30 -7.23 -10.56
CA ASN A 268 18.04 -8.01 -9.35
C ASN A 268 16.82 -7.48 -8.56
N CYS A 269 16.09 -6.49 -9.08
CA CYS A 269 14.89 -5.95 -8.44
C CYS A 269 13.64 -6.62 -9.03
N THR A 270 12.92 -7.39 -8.22
CA THR A 270 11.63 -7.98 -8.62
C THR A 270 10.56 -6.90 -8.71
N PHE A 271 9.45 -7.15 -9.42
CA PHE A 271 8.35 -6.19 -9.44
C PHE A 271 7.79 -5.89 -8.04
N PHE A 272 7.79 -6.84 -7.12
CA PHE A 272 7.41 -6.60 -5.72
C PHE A 272 8.29 -5.51 -5.08
N HIS A 273 9.62 -5.66 -5.15
CA HIS A 273 10.58 -4.68 -4.64
C HIS A 273 10.50 -3.33 -5.39
N ARG A 274 10.23 -3.32 -6.70
CA ARG A 274 9.98 -2.08 -7.47
C ARG A 274 8.77 -1.31 -6.95
N HIS A 275 7.64 -1.98 -6.71
CA HIS A 275 6.44 -1.34 -6.14
C HIS A 275 6.65 -0.88 -4.69
N LEU A 276 7.42 -1.65 -3.90
CA LEU A 276 7.82 -1.27 -2.54
C LEU A 276 8.59 0.06 -2.55
N ILE A 277 9.58 0.22 -3.45
CA ILE A 277 10.37 1.45 -3.59
C ILE A 277 9.48 2.63 -4.01
N LEU A 278 8.63 2.48 -5.05
CA LEU A 278 7.74 3.58 -5.49
C LEU A 278 6.76 4.01 -4.39
N LYS A 279 6.17 3.06 -3.65
CA LYS A 279 5.29 3.35 -2.50
C LYS A 279 6.06 4.07 -1.39
N ALA A 280 7.28 3.62 -1.07
CA ALA A 280 8.11 4.25 -0.05
C ALA A 280 8.55 5.67 -0.44
N PHE A 281 8.88 5.93 -1.72
CA PHE A 281 9.18 7.27 -2.24
C PHE A 281 7.98 8.21 -2.06
N LEU A 282 6.78 7.77 -2.46
CA LEU A 282 5.57 8.59 -2.31
C LEU A 282 5.22 8.86 -0.86
N THR A 283 5.27 7.85 0.01
CA THR A 283 4.98 8.04 1.44
C THR A 283 6.02 8.94 2.10
N ALA A 284 7.31 8.79 1.80
CA ALA A 284 8.37 9.67 2.34
C ALA A 284 8.25 11.11 1.83
N ALA A 285 7.93 11.30 0.55
CA ALA A 285 7.69 12.64 -0.02
C ALA A 285 6.45 13.31 0.58
N LYS A 286 5.35 12.55 0.73
CA LYS A 286 4.13 13.01 1.40
C LYS A 286 4.42 13.37 2.84
N GLU A 287 5.18 12.56 3.58
CA GLU A 287 5.55 12.86 4.97
C GLU A 287 6.43 14.12 5.07
N LEU A 288 7.43 14.27 4.20
CA LEU A 288 8.29 15.47 4.14
C LEU A 288 7.51 16.75 3.78
N ALA A 289 6.45 16.66 2.97
CA ALA A 289 5.56 17.78 2.67
C ALA A 289 4.51 18.02 3.79
N GLN A 290 3.96 16.96 4.38
CA GLN A 290 2.92 17.00 5.42
C GLN A 290 3.45 17.26 6.83
N PHE A 291 4.77 17.19 7.05
CA PHE A 291 5.45 17.62 8.28
C PHE A 291 5.30 19.12 8.60
N SER A 292 4.47 19.82 7.82
CA SER A 292 3.96 21.17 7.97
C SER A 292 2.56 21.26 8.62
N MET A 293 1.74 20.20 8.56
CA MET A 293 0.30 20.24 8.91
C MET A 293 0.00 19.94 10.39
N GLU A 294 1.03 19.69 11.21
CA GLU A 294 0.91 19.44 12.65
C GLU A 294 0.92 20.74 13.47
N PRO A 295 -0.13 21.04 14.27
CA PRO A 295 -0.12 22.18 15.19
C PRO A 295 0.76 21.86 16.40
N SER A 296 2.04 22.21 16.32
CA SER A 296 3.12 21.75 17.22
C SER A 296 2.91 22.04 18.73
N THR A 297 2.17 21.18 19.43
CA THR A 297 1.91 21.21 20.87
C THR A 297 3.07 20.65 21.71
N LYS A 298 4.32 21.01 21.38
CA LYS A 298 5.50 20.65 22.18
C LYS A 298 6.19 21.90 22.71
N ASN A 299 5.75 22.31 23.90
CA ASN A 299 6.38 23.34 24.71
C ASN A 299 7.83 22.95 25.02
N PHE A 300 8.81 23.61 24.39
CA PHE A 300 10.18 23.59 24.88
C PHE A 300 10.23 24.37 26.20
N ALA A 301 10.23 23.65 27.31
CA ALA A 301 10.38 24.21 28.65
C ALA A 301 11.85 24.60 28.91
N GLU A 302 12.34 25.63 28.22
CA GLU A 302 13.71 26.10 28.36
C GLU A 302 13.88 26.91 29.66
N VAL A 303 14.40 26.24 30.70
CA VAL A 303 14.51 26.81 32.06
C VAL A 303 15.69 27.77 32.17
N SER A 304 15.53 28.99 31.65
CA SER A 304 16.47 30.11 31.85
C SER A 304 16.07 30.96 33.07
N LYS A 305 16.62 30.61 34.25
CA LYS A 305 16.48 31.41 35.48
C LYS A 305 17.41 32.64 35.46
N SER A 306 16.91 33.82 35.11
CA SER A 306 17.56 35.08 35.52
C SER A 306 16.59 36.26 35.70
N GLN A 307 16.50 36.71 36.95
CA GLN A 307 16.23 38.09 37.43
C GLN A 307 15.05 38.91 36.87
N LYS A 308 14.18 39.34 37.80
CA LYS A 308 13.14 40.35 37.57
C LYS A 308 13.71 41.75 37.77
N GLU A 309 13.61 42.61 36.76
CA GLU A 309 13.56 44.07 36.98
C GLU A 309 12.14 44.58 36.70
N LYS A 310 11.56 45.30 37.67
CA LYS A 310 10.25 45.94 37.52
C LYS A 310 10.42 47.35 36.93
N VAL A 311 10.74 47.44 35.64
CA VAL A 311 10.60 48.70 34.91
C VAL A 311 9.10 49.02 34.84
N ASN A 312 8.72 50.21 35.32
CA ASN A 312 7.32 50.57 35.57
C ASN A 312 6.63 51.06 34.27
N ASP A 313 6.40 50.15 33.32
CA ASP A 313 5.88 50.49 31.99
C ASP A 313 4.38 50.82 32.00
N TRP A 314 4.10 52.06 32.37
CA TRP A 314 2.78 52.66 32.31
C TRP A 314 2.19 52.70 30.88
N ARG A 315 3.01 52.63 29.82
CA ARG A 315 2.50 52.62 28.44
C ARG A 315 1.84 51.29 28.13
N ALA A 316 2.46 50.17 28.50
CA ALA A 316 1.84 48.85 28.38
C ALA A 316 0.52 48.76 29.17
N ILE A 317 0.45 49.38 30.36
CA ILE A 317 -0.78 49.43 31.17
C ILE A 317 -1.88 50.28 30.49
N VAL A 318 -1.53 51.46 29.98
CA VAL A 318 -2.47 52.33 29.24
C VAL A 318 -2.95 51.67 27.95
N GLU A 319 -2.05 51.05 27.18
CA GLU A 319 -2.40 50.39 25.94
C GLU A 319 -3.26 49.14 26.18
N ALA A 320 -2.97 48.35 27.21
CA ALA A 320 -3.85 47.25 27.65
C ALA A 320 -5.26 47.76 28.03
N ARG A 321 -5.35 48.91 28.70
CA ARG A 321 -6.63 49.53 29.09
C ARG A 321 -7.40 50.11 27.90
N ILE A 322 -6.72 50.65 26.90
CA ILE A 322 -7.32 51.04 25.61
C ILE A 322 -7.82 49.78 24.88
N ARG A 323 -7.01 48.71 24.85
CA ARG A 323 -7.32 47.43 24.20
C ARG A 323 -8.51 46.72 24.85
N SER A 324 -8.69 46.82 26.17
CA SER A 324 -9.86 46.27 26.86
C SER A 324 -11.14 47.09 26.68
N ASN A 325 -11.04 48.40 26.46
CA ASN A 325 -12.20 49.30 26.37
C ASN A 325 -12.61 49.65 24.91
N THR A 326 -11.89 49.14 23.90
CA THR A 326 -12.14 49.43 22.48
C THR A 326 -12.71 48.21 21.76
N ARG A 327 -14.00 48.24 21.43
CA ARG A 327 -14.69 47.17 20.69
C ARG A 327 -14.26 47.16 19.22
N ARG A 328 -13.23 46.36 18.88
CA ARG A 328 -12.83 46.12 17.48
C ARG A 328 -13.88 45.28 16.74
N PHE A 329 -14.33 45.77 15.59
CA PHE A 329 -15.25 45.08 14.67
C PHE A 329 -14.54 44.42 13.47
N THR A 330 -13.24 44.13 13.58
CA THR A 330 -12.48 43.42 12.57
C THR A 330 -11.88 42.14 13.13
N THR A 331 -12.46 41.00 12.73
CA THR A 331 -11.86 39.68 12.93
C THR A 331 -10.63 39.58 12.04
N ALA A 332 -9.46 39.96 12.56
CA ALA A 332 -8.21 39.63 11.91
C ALA A 332 -8.13 38.09 11.81
N LYS A 333 -8.15 37.55 10.59
CA LYS A 333 -7.74 36.16 10.36
C LYS A 333 -6.37 36.00 11.03
N LYS A 334 -6.21 34.97 11.86
CA LYS A 334 -4.87 34.58 12.33
C LYS A 334 -4.00 34.40 11.08
N PRO A 335 -2.78 34.98 10.99
CA PRO A 335 -1.89 34.67 9.90
C PRO A 335 -1.68 33.15 9.90
N GLN A 336 -2.02 32.52 8.79
CA GLN A 336 -1.87 31.08 8.63
C GLN A 336 -0.37 30.79 8.69
N VAL A 337 0.05 29.94 9.63
CA VAL A 337 1.47 29.63 9.81
C VAL A 337 1.91 28.82 8.60
N LEU A 338 2.57 29.47 7.63
CA LEU A 338 3.13 28.84 6.45
C LEU A 338 4.38 28.04 6.87
N THR A 339 4.13 26.85 7.38
CA THR A 339 5.13 25.84 7.71
C THR A 339 5.81 25.35 6.43
N PRO A 340 7.16 25.41 6.35
CA PRO A 340 7.87 25.22 5.09
C PRO A 340 7.87 23.75 4.65
N ASN A 341 7.50 23.51 3.38
CA ASN A 341 7.57 22.21 2.73
C ASN A 341 9.02 21.66 2.78
N LYS A 342 9.26 20.60 3.57
CA LYS A 342 10.60 20.02 3.76
C LYS A 342 10.99 19.08 2.60
N PHE A 343 10.04 18.68 1.76
CA PHE A 343 10.31 17.92 0.54
C PHE A 343 10.92 18.81 -0.55
N ALA A 344 10.47 20.07 -0.68
CA ALA A 344 10.95 21.01 -1.71
C ALA A 344 12.48 21.05 -1.91
N PRO A 345 13.35 21.25 -0.89
CA PRO A 345 14.80 21.28 -1.09
C PRO A 345 15.43 19.93 -1.52
N VAL A 346 14.71 18.82 -1.40
CA VAL A 346 15.19 17.46 -1.70
C VAL A 346 14.40 16.76 -2.82
N ALA A 347 13.37 17.40 -3.39
CA ALA A 347 12.45 16.78 -4.34
C ALA A 347 13.14 16.18 -5.57
N THR A 348 14.21 16.83 -6.02
CA THR A 348 15.06 16.37 -7.14
C THR A 348 15.74 15.03 -6.87
N LEU A 349 16.04 14.70 -5.60
CA LEU A 349 16.67 13.44 -5.17
C LEU A 349 15.72 12.23 -5.27
N PHE A 350 14.41 12.48 -5.23
CA PHE A 350 13.37 11.44 -5.41
C PHE A 350 12.90 11.38 -6.87
N PHE A 351 12.84 12.52 -7.54
CA PHE A 351 12.23 12.67 -8.86
C PHE A 351 13.11 12.16 -10.01
N TYR A 352 14.32 12.69 -10.18
CA TYR A 352 15.17 12.37 -11.34
C TYR A 352 15.61 10.89 -11.44
N PRO A 353 15.90 10.15 -10.35
CA PRO A 353 16.23 8.72 -10.44
C PRO A 353 15.11 7.89 -11.07
N LEU A 354 13.85 8.29 -10.86
CA LEU A 354 12.67 7.61 -11.41
C LEU A 354 12.36 8.00 -12.87
N LEU A 355 13.12 8.92 -13.48
CA LEU A 355 13.04 9.24 -14.91
C LEU A 355 13.87 8.30 -15.81
N GLY A 356 14.37 7.19 -15.28
CA GLY A 356 15.09 6.17 -16.05
C GLY A 356 14.25 5.62 -17.21
N THR A 357 14.59 6.01 -18.44
CA THR A 357 13.94 5.51 -19.68
C THR A 357 14.80 4.50 -20.45
N GLU A 358 16.09 4.39 -20.10
CA GLU A 358 17.00 3.36 -20.60
C GLU A 358 16.91 2.12 -19.69
N THR A 359 16.47 1.00 -20.26
CA THR A 359 16.35 -0.28 -19.53
C THR A 359 16.83 -1.45 -20.38
N GLY A 360 17.34 -2.49 -19.72
CA GLY A 360 17.77 -3.73 -20.36
C GLY A 360 16.63 -4.72 -20.57
N GLU A 361 16.93 -5.87 -21.20
CA GLU A 361 15.99 -6.96 -21.52
C GLU A 361 15.16 -7.48 -20.31
N HIS A 362 15.62 -7.22 -19.09
CA HIS A 362 14.96 -7.58 -17.82
C HIS A 362 13.86 -6.61 -17.37
N LEU A 363 13.62 -5.51 -18.10
CA LEU A 363 12.59 -4.52 -17.80
C LEU A 363 12.20 -3.75 -19.09
N GLU A 364 11.11 -4.14 -19.72
CA GLU A 364 10.68 -3.66 -21.04
C GLU A 364 9.57 -2.59 -20.93
N LEU A 365 9.93 -1.41 -20.40
CA LEU A 365 8.97 -0.35 -20.01
C LEU A 365 7.98 0.08 -21.11
N LYS A 366 8.41 0.08 -22.38
CA LYS A 366 7.60 0.51 -23.54
C LYS A 366 6.91 -0.66 -24.27
N GLY A 367 6.92 -1.85 -23.68
CA GLY A 367 6.31 -3.07 -24.22
C GLY A 367 5.66 -3.88 -23.10
N ARG A 368 6.15 -5.10 -22.85
CA ARG A 368 5.58 -6.03 -21.85
C ARG A 368 5.38 -5.42 -20.45
N ASP A 369 6.32 -4.58 -19.99
CA ASP A 369 6.30 -4.00 -18.64
C ASP A 369 5.65 -2.61 -18.58
N SER A 370 4.89 -2.23 -19.61
CA SER A 370 4.14 -0.96 -19.64
C SER A 370 3.18 -0.74 -18.46
N PRO A 371 2.53 -1.75 -17.83
CA PRO A 371 1.76 -1.52 -16.60
C PRO A 371 2.61 -0.98 -15.44
N PHE A 372 3.92 -1.27 -15.41
CA PHE A 372 4.86 -0.67 -14.47
C PHE A 372 5.30 0.73 -14.89
N LEU A 373 5.48 1.00 -16.19
CA LEU A 373 5.74 2.35 -16.70
C LEU A 373 4.62 3.34 -16.30
N ALA A 374 3.34 2.95 -16.40
CA ALA A 374 2.24 3.79 -15.94
C ALA A 374 2.33 4.13 -14.43
N ARG A 375 2.71 3.16 -13.60
CA ARG A 375 2.90 3.36 -12.15
C ARG A 375 4.11 4.24 -11.85
N LEU A 376 5.19 4.11 -12.61
CA LEU A 376 6.38 4.96 -12.54
C LEU A 376 6.03 6.42 -12.90
N LEU A 377 5.33 6.64 -14.02
CA LEU A 377 4.88 7.96 -14.45
C LEU A 377 3.92 8.61 -13.44
N ASN A 378 2.96 7.86 -12.90
CA ASN A 378 2.07 8.36 -11.86
C ASN A 378 2.83 8.72 -10.57
N CYS A 379 3.78 7.89 -10.14
CA CYS A 379 4.63 8.18 -9.00
C CYS A 379 5.44 9.48 -9.19
N VAL A 380 6.12 9.62 -10.33
CA VAL A 380 6.86 10.84 -10.70
C VAL A 380 5.96 12.07 -10.77
N SER A 381 4.73 11.92 -11.25
CA SER A 381 3.73 12.99 -11.36
C SER A 381 3.19 13.43 -9.99
N GLU A 382 2.95 12.49 -9.06
CA GLU A 382 2.66 12.82 -7.66
C GLU A 382 3.85 13.52 -6.96
N LEU A 383 5.08 13.05 -7.18
CA LEU A 383 6.29 13.71 -6.65
C LEU A 383 6.43 15.15 -7.17
N LEU A 384 6.02 15.42 -8.42
CA LEU A 384 5.99 16.79 -8.97
C LEU A 384 4.95 17.67 -8.27
N GLN A 385 3.75 17.16 -7.97
CA GLN A 385 2.74 17.90 -7.19
C GLN A 385 3.21 18.18 -5.75
N LEU A 386 3.94 17.25 -5.13
CA LEU A 386 4.54 17.47 -3.79
C LEU A 386 5.69 18.49 -3.82
N ALA A 387 6.27 18.74 -4.99
CA ALA A 387 7.34 19.70 -5.24
C ALA A 387 6.85 21.12 -5.63
N VAL A 388 5.55 21.43 -5.50
CA VAL A 388 5.01 22.80 -5.65
C VAL A 388 5.86 23.82 -4.89
N ASN A 389 6.11 24.97 -5.52
CA ASN A 389 6.96 26.07 -5.04
C ASN A 389 8.46 25.75 -4.86
N THR A 390 8.96 24.63 -5.41
CA THR A 390 10.40 24.31 -5.45
C THR A 390 11.10 25.11 -6.56
N PRO A 391 12.30 25.70 -6.34
CA PRO A 391 13.05 26.42 -7.40
C PRO A 391 13.44 25.58 -8.63
N SER A 392 13.29 24.26 -8.58
CA SER A 392 13.51 23.33 -9.69
C SER A 392 12.22 22.81 -10.34
N VAL A 393 11.03 23.24 -9.88
CA VAL A 393 9.74 22.66 -10.31
C VAL A 393 9.51 22.76 -11.82
N VAL A 394 9.91 23.88 -12.44
CA VAL A 394 9.85 24.07 -13.91
C VAL A 394 10.74 23.07 -14.64
N LYS A 395 11.99 22.89 -14.20
CA LYS A 395 12.92 21.92 -14.81
C LYS A 395 12.40 20.49 -14.70
N MET A 396 11.86 20.13 -13.53
CA MET A 396 11.23 18.84 -13.29
C MET A 396 10.03 18.64 -14.21
N ALA A 397 9.16 19.64 -14.34
CA ALA A 397 8.00 19.62 -15.24
C ALA A 397 8.40 19.47 -16.72
N THR A 398 9.45 20.18 -17.18
CA THR A 398 9.98 20.02 -18.55
C THR A 398 10.51 18.61 -18.78
N SER A 399 11.35 18.07 -17.88
CA SER A 399 11.87 16.71 -18.01
C SER A 399 10.77 15.63 -17.99
N LEU A 400 9.67 15.86 -17.27
CA LEU A 400 8.49 14.99 -17.35
C LEU A 400 7.78 15.13 -18.69
N ALA A 401 7.57 16.36 -19.18
CA ALA A 401 6.94 16.64 -20.47
C ALA A 401 7.67 15.97 -21.65
N ASP A 402 9.01 16.03 -21.67
CA ASP A 402 9.86 15.40 -22.69
C ASP A 402 9.68 13.87 -22.71
N ILE A 403 9.54 13.24 -21.54
CA ILE A 403 9.41 11.78 -21.40
C ILE A 403 8.01 11.28 -21.75
N ILE A 404 6.95 12.06 -21.47
CA ILE A 404 5.56 11.68 -21.77
C ILE A 404 5.11 12.05 -23.20
N ALA A 405 5.74 13.02 -23.86
CA ALA A 405 5.43 13.41 -25.23
C ALA A 405 5.36 12.22 -26.23
N PRO A 406 6.35 11.29 -26.28
CA PRO A 406 6.26 10.11 -27.16
C PRO A 406 5.24 9.06 -26.72
N LEU A 407 4.61 9.19 -25.55
CA LEU A 407 3.65 8.23 -24.99
C LEU A 407 2.18 8.62 -25.23
N ARG A 408 1.91 9.84 -25.75
CA ARG A 408 0.56 10.33 -26.12
C ARG A 408 -0.27 9.34 -26.96
N PHE A 409 0.39 8.58 -27.84
CA PHE A 409 -0.26 7.66 -28.78
C PHE A 409 0.08 6.18 -28.51
N HIS A 410 0.48 5.85 -27.28
CA HIS A 410 0.68 4.46 -26.86
C HIS A 410 -0.63 3.65 -26.98
N PRO A 411 -0.62 2.38 -27.45
CA PRO A 411 -1.83 1.59 -27.67
C PRO A 411 -2.62 1.34 -26.38
N GLU A 412 -1.93 1.06 -25.27
CA GLU A 412 -2.55 0.84 -23.96
C GLU A 412 -3.20 2.10 -23.38
N VAL A 413 -4.48 2.00 -23.02
CA VAL A 413 -5.27 3.12 -22.46
C VAL A 413 -4.67 3.65 -21.17
N PHE A 414 -4.21 2.75 -20.28
CA PHE A 414 -3.65 3.13 -18.99
C PHE A 414 -2.35 3.96 -19.09
N ILE A 415 -1.58 3.85 -20.19
CA ILE A 415 -0.45 4.73 -20.44
C ILE A 415 -0.94 6.14 -20.81
N ARG A 416 -1.94 6.26 -21.70
CA ARG A 416 -2.53 7.56 -22.05
C ARG A 416 -3.16 8.24 -20.82
N SER A 417 -3.81 7.47 -19.95
CA SER A 417 -4.33 7.96 -18.67
C SER A 417 -3.22 8.45 -17.72
N ALA A 418 -2.05 7.81 -17.70
CA ALA A 418 -0.87 8.31 -16.97
C ALA A 418 -0.26 9.59 -17.59
N VAL A 419 -0.26 9.71 -18.92
CA VAL A 419 0.18 10.94 -19.63
C VAL A 419 -0.77 12.11 -19.33
N LEU A 420 -2.09 11.89 -19.30
CA LEU A 420 -3.08 12.88 -18.85
C LEU A 420 -2.82 13.34 -17.41
N PHE A 421 -2.54 12.41 -16.50
CA PHE A 421 -2.21 12.73 -15.10
C PHE A 421 -0.88 13.48 -14.96
N ALA A 422 0.10 13.21 -15.83
CA ALA A 422 1.34 13.96 -15.88
C ALA A 422 1.13 15.40 -16.38
N TYR A 423 0.32 15.63 -17.42
CA TYR A 423 -0.05 16.99 -17.85
C TYR A 423 -0.83 17.76 -16.78
N PHE A 424 -1.79 17.12 -16.10
CA PHE A 424 -2.45 17.70 -14.93
C PHE A 424 -1.43 18.08 -13.84
N SER A 425 -0.50 17.19 -13.51
CA SER A 425 0.51 17.41 -12.47
C SER A 425 1.46 18.56 -12.81
N ILE A 426 1.89 18.68 -14.06
CA ILE A 426 2.67 19.84 -14.56
C ILE A 426 1.87 21.14 -14.39
N THR A 427 0.58 21.11 -14.75
CA THR A 427 -0.30 22.28 -14.72
C THR A 427 -0.58 22.78 -13.30
N ILE A 428 -0.69 21.87 -12.33
CA ILE A 428 -0.84 22.21 -10.90
C ILE A 428 0.49 22.59 -10.25
N ALA A 429 1.63 22.01 -10.66
CA ALA A 429 2.92 22.24 -10.03
C ALA A 429 3.64 23.52 -10.46
N VAL A 430 3.42 23.96 -11.70
CA VAL A 430 4.08 25.15 -12.28
C VAL A 430 3.20 26.40 -12.08
N PRO A 431 3.71 27.46 -11.41
CA PRO A 431 2.96 28.71 -11.16
C PRO A 431 2.43 29.38 -12.43
N ASP A 432 1.29 30.05 -12.33
CA ASP A 432 0.60 30.70 -13.46
C ASP A 432 1.46 31.76 -14.14
N GLU A 433 2.30 32.46 -13.38
CA GLU A 433 3.17 33.55 -13.85
C GLU A 433 4.35 33.06 -14.71
N VAL A 434 4.66 31.76 -14.66
CA VAL A 434 5.83 31.15 -15.33
C VAL A 434 5.40 30.06 -16.32
N PHE A 435 4.15 29.57 -16.24
CA PHE A 435 3.62 28.56 -17.14
C PHE A 435 3.68 28.97 -18.64
N PRO A 436 3.33 30.20 -19.06
CA PRO A 436 3.36 30.62 -20.46
C PRO A 436 4.76 30.48 -21.09
N ASP A 437 5.80 30.95 -20.40
CA ASP A 437 7.19 31.02 -20.90
C ASP A 437 7.76 29.63 -21.28
N PHE A 438 7.34 28.59 -20.57
CA PHE A 438 7.89 27.23 -20.73
C PHE A 438 6.93 26.27 -21.46
N PHE A 439 5.62 26.47 -21.37
CA PHE A 439 4.62 25.53 -21.89
C PHE A 439 3.60 26.14 -22.85
N GLY A 440 3.54 27.48 -23.01
CA GLY A 440 2.56 28.15 -23.88
C GLY A 440 2.54 27.63 -25.32
N ASN A 441 3.72 27.37 -25.90
CA ASN A 441 3.86 26.84 -27.26
C ASN A 441 3.26 25.42 -27.46
N VAL A 442 3.17 24.62 -26.40
CA VAL A 442 2.67 23.23 -26.47
C VAL A 442 1.30 23.05 -25.78
N LEU A 443 0.84 24.05 -25.03
CA LEU A 443 -0.43 24.02 -24.29
C LEU A 443 -1.62 23.71 -25.20
N HIS A 444 -1.65 24.26 -26.41
CA HIS A 444 -2.73 23.99 -27.36
C HIS A 444 -2.78 22.52 -27.79
N GLU A 445 -1.63 21.90 -28.10
CA GLU A 445 -1.55 20.46 -28.41
C GLU A 445 -2.04 19.59 -27.23
N TRP A 446 -1.71 19.99 -25.99
CA TRP A 446 -2.07 19.23 -24.80
C TRP A 446 -3.59 19.30 -24.58
N ILE A 447 -4.21 20.46 -24.85
CA ILE A 447 -5.66 20.66 -24.81
C ILE A 447 -6.34 19.82 -25.90
N GLU A 448 -5.91 19.92 -27.16
CA GLU A 448 -6.51 19.15 -28.26
C GLU A 448 -6.41 17.64 -28.04
N TRP A 449 -5.24 17.15 -27.58
CA TRP A 449 -5.04 15.74 -27.29
C TRP A 449 -5.84 15.25 -26.07
N ALA A 450 -6.03 16.10 -25.05
CA ALA A 450 -6.89 15.79 -23.92
C ALA A 450 -8.38 15.74 -24.31
N LEU A 451 -8.83 16.62 -25.21
CA LEU A 451 -10.18 16.56 -25.80
C LEU A 451 -10.38 15.32 -26.67
N PHE A 452 -9.41 14.97 -27.52
CA PHE A 452 -9.44 13.72 -28.30
C PHE A 452 -9.56 12.48 -27.40
N CYS A 453 -8.89 12.47 -26.24
CA CYS A 453 -9.02 11.41 -25.24
C CYS A 453 -10.38 11.44 -24.50
N ALA A 454 -11.00 12.61 -24.33
CA ALA A 454 -12.34 12.79 -23.77
C ALA A 454 -13.49 12.36 -24.70
N GLU A 455 -13.23 12.27 -26.00
CA GLU A 455 -14.17 11.84 -27.04
C GLU A 455 -14.00 10.36 -27.44
N ASN A 456 -12.95 9.69 -26.95
CA ASN A 456 -12.65 8.31 -27.29
C ASN A 456 -13.78 7.35 -26.83
N VAL A 457 -14.50 6.77 -27.80
CA VAL A 457 -15.66 5.89 -27.58
C VAL A 457 -15.27 4.60 -26.84
N ASP A 458 -14.08 4.07 -27.11
CA ASP A 458 -13.57 2.81 -26.55
C ASP A 458 -13.01 2.96 -25.13
N ALA A 459 -12.80 4.19 -24.66
CA ALA A 459 -12.38 4.48 -23.28
C ALA A 459 -13.56 4.43 -22.29
N SER A 460 -13.28 4.15 -21.01
CA SER A 460 -14.32 4.18 -19.98
C SER A 460 -14.81 5.61 -19.72
N GLU A 461 -16.04 5.76 -19.20
CA GLU A 461 -16.57 7.09 -18.87
C GLU A 461 -15.78 7.78 -17.74
N GLN A 462 -15.11 7.01 -16.88
CA GLN A 462 -14.19 7.56 -15.87
C GLN A 462 -12.94 8.16 -16.52
N GLU A 463 -12.35 7.49 -17.52
CA GLU A 463 -11.19 7.99 -18.26
C GLU A 463 -11.56 9.20 -19.13
N ARG A 464 -12.71 9.15 -19.82
CA ARG A 464 -13.22 10.31 -20.56
C ARG A 464 -13.50 11.50 -19.63
N GLY A 465 -14.16 11.27 -18.50
CA GLY A 465 -14.42 12.30 -17.49
C GLY A 465 -13.15 12.91 -16.90
N PHE A 466 -12.12 12.08 -16.66
CA PHE A 466 -10.80 12.56 -16.27
C PHE A 466 -10.14 13.40 -17.37
N ALA A 467 -10.15 12.94 -18.63
CA ALA A 467 -9.59 13.68 -19.76
C ALA A 467 -10.25 15.06 -19.96
N ARG A 468 -11.58 15.17 -19.79
CA ARG A 468 -12.31 16.46 -19.78
C ARG A 468 -11.86 17.37 -18.65
N SER A 469 -11.58 16.81 -17.47
CA SER A 469 -11.11 17.55 -16.30
C SER A 469 -9.68 18.08 -16.51
N VAL A 470 -8.80 17.28 -17.11
CA VAL A 470 -7.44 17.71 -17.50
C VAL A 470 -7.51 18.81 -18.57
N ALA A 471 -8.33 18.64 -19.61
CA ALA A 471 -8.54 19.67 -20.63
C ALA A 471 -9.06 20.99 -20.03
N MET A 472 -10.02 20.94 -19.09
CA MET A 472 -10.54 22.12 -18.40
C MET A 472 -9.46 22.86 -17.58
N VAL A 473 -8.59 22.12 -16.88
CA VAL A 473 -7.48 22.69 -16.09
C VAL A 473 -6.38 23.28 -16.99
N LEU A 474 -6.12 22.67 -18.15
CA LEU A 474 -5.25 23.25 -19.18
C LEU A 474 -5.83 24.53 -19.79
N TYR A 475 -7.14 24.55 -20.11
CA TYR A 475 -7.83 25.76 -20.58
C TYR A 475 -7.76 26.93 -19.58
N GLN A 476 -7.74 26.66 -18.27
CA GLN A 476 -7.58 27.72 -17.27
C GLN A 476 -6.23 28.44 -17.37
N LYS A 477 -5.17 27.79 -17.88
CA LYS A 477 -3.87 28.44 -18.14
C LYS A 477 -3.88 29.35 -19.38
N THR A 478 -4.73 29.11 -20.39
CA THR A 478 -4.67 29.92 -21.64
C THR A 478 -4.96 31.38 -21.37
N ALA A 479 -5.89 31.68 -20.45
CA ALA A 479 -6.18 33.04 -20.01
C ALA A 479 -4.97 33.77 -19.38
N GLY A 480 -4.00 33.03 -18.84
CA GLY A 480 -2.71 33.58 -18.41
C GLY A 480 -1.75 33.84 -19.58
N VAL A 481 -1.73 32.96 -20.60
CA VAL A 481 -0.94 33.17 -21.83
C VAL A 481 -1.44 34.39 -22.61
N ASP A 482 -2.75 34.51 -22.78
CA ASP A 482 -3.39 35.65 -23.47
C ASP A 482 -3.14 36.98 -22.75
N ALA A 483 -2.97 36.96 -21.42
CA ALA A 483 -2.64 38.13 -20.61
C ALA A 483 -1.13 38.51 -20.63
N VAL A 484 -0.26 37.67 -21.20
CA VAL A 484 1.18 37.92 -21.37
C VAL A 484 1.53 38.33 -22.81
N MET A 485 0.64 38.05 -23.78
CA MET A 485 0.81 38.43 -25.20
C MET A 485 0.13 39.76 -25.59
N ASN A 486 -0.40 40.53 -24.63
CA ASN A 486 -1.02 41.85 -24.82
C ASN A 486 -0.33 42.92 -23.96
#